data_AF-A0A1G4B8Q5-F1
#
_entry.id   AF-A0A1G4B8Q5-F1
#
_cell.length_a   1.000
_cell.length_b   1.000
_cell.length_c   1.000
_cell.angle_alpha   90.00
_cell.angle_beta   90.00
_cell.angle_gamma   90.00
#
_symmetry.space_group_name_H-M   'P 1'
#
loop_
_entity.id
_entity.type
_entity.pdbx_description
1 polymer ?
#
loop_
_entity_poly.entity_id
_entity_poly.type
_entity_poly.pdbx_seq_one_letter_code
_entity_poly.pdbx_strand_id
1 'polypeptide(L)' 'SLIKALIFFVFKKNKKKLKLIIDYKRFNKIIKKNYYLLPFIIKLKEILYKT' A
#
# COMPACT_ATOMS: atom_id res chain seq x y z
N SER A 1 -16.83 18.99 3.81
CA SER A 1 -16.43 18.60 2.44
C SER A 1 -16.25 17.09 2.40
N LEU A 2 -17.13 16.35 1.72
CA LEU A 2 -17.03 14.89 1.62
C LEU A 2 -15.90 14.54 0.63
N ILE A 3 -14.89 13.81 1.08
CA ILE A 3 -13.85 13.29 0.18
C ILE A 3 -14.49 12.20 -0.67
N LYS A 4 -14.88 12.52 -1.91
CA LYS A 4 -15.27 11.51 -2.90
C LYS A 4 -14.03 10.68 -3.28
N ALA A 5 -14.12 9.37 -3.09
CA ALA A 5 -13.12 8.41 -3.56
C ALA A 5 -13.66 7.69 -4.81
N LEU A 6 -12.81 7.46 -5.80
CA LEU A 6 -13.17 6.66 -6.98
C LEU A 6 -13.05 5.18 -6.62
N ILE A 7 -13.98 4.36 -7.09
CA ILE A 7 -13.98 2.90 -6.91
C ILE A 7 -13.85 2.26 -8.28
N PHE A 8 -12.93 1.30 -8.41
CA PHE A 8 -12.64 0.55 -9.63
C PHE A 8 -12.85 -0.94 -9.40
N PHE A 9 -13.42 -1.62 -10.38
CA PHE A 9 -13.45 -3.07 -10.44
C PHE A 9 -12.41 -3.55 -11.45
N VAL A 10 -11.41 -4.30 -10.99
CA VAL A 10 -10.29 -4.78 -11.82
C VAL A 10 -10.18 -6.28 -11.73
N PHE A 11 -10.08 -6.96 -12.87
CA PHE A 11 -9.81 -8.40 -12.92
C PHE A 11 -8.37 -8.70 -12.48
N LYS A 12 -8.19 -9.73 -11.64
CA LYS A 12 -6.86 -10.29 -11.35
C LYS A 12 -6.22 -10.83 -12.63
N LYS A 13 -4.89 -11.02 -12.60
CA LYS A 13 -4.10 -11.56 -13.72
C LYS A 13 -4.67 -12.85 -14.32
N ASN A 14 -5.25 -13.74 -13.50
CA ASN A 14 -5.88 -14.97 -13.97
C ASN A 14 -7.31 -14.79 -14.54
N LYS A 15 -7.83 -13.56 -14.57
CA LYS A 15 -9.19 -13.14 -14.96
C LYS A 15 -10.36 -13.82 -14.23
N LYS A 16 -10.11 -14.78 -13.34
CA LYS A 16 -11.13 -15.53 -12.59
C LYS A 16 -11.66 -14.81 -11.36
N LYS A 17 -10.98 -13.75 -10.90
CA LYS A 17 -11.38 -13.01 -9.69
C LYS A 17 -11.41 -11.51 -9.97
N LEU A 18 -12.53 -10.87 -9.62
CA LEU A 18 -12.67 -9.43 -9.62
C LEU A 18 -12.18 -8.87 -8.28
N LYS A 19 -11.50 -7.72 -8.31
CA LYS A 19 -11.08 -6.98 -7.11
C LYS A 19 -11.70 -5.58 -7.16
N LEU A 20 -12.24 -5.15 -6.03
CA LEU A 20 -12.58 -3.76 -5.79
C LEU A 20 -11.32 -3.01 -5.34
N ILE A 21 -11.03 -1.89 -5.99
CA ILE A 21 -9.89 -1.01 -5.70
C ILE A 21 -10.41 0.40 -5.49
N ILE A 22 -9.97 1.07 -4.43
CA ILE A 22 -10.34 2.46 -4.13
C ILE A 22 -9.16 3.37 -4.47
N ASP A 23 -9.41 4.48 -5.17
CA ASP A 23 -8.39 5.48 -5.47
C ASP A 23 -8.10 6.37 -4.25
N TYR A 24 -6.98 6.09 -3.59
CA TYR A 24 -6.52 6.87 -2.45
C TYR A 24 -5.55 8.00 -2.82
N LYS A 25 -5.30 8.32 -4.10
CA LYS A 25 -4.29 9.34 -4.49
C LYS A 25 -4.50 10.68 -3.79
N ARG A 26 -5.74 11.18 -3.76
CA ARG A 26 -6.06 12.46 -3.09
C ARG A 26 -5.95 12.35 -1.57
N PHE A 27 -6.39 11.23 -1.00
CA PHE A 27 -6.35 10.98 0.44
C PHE A 27 -4.90 10.87 0.96
N ASN A 28 -4.04 10.15 0.23
CA ASN A 28 -2.61 9.98 0.55
C ASN A 28 -1.80 11.28 0.55
N LYS A 29 -2.30 12.35 -0.09
CA LYS A 29 -1.69 13.70 -0.02
C LYS A 29 -2.06 14.46 1.24
N ILE A 30 -3.24 14.17 1.81
CA ILE A 30 -3.80 14.91 2.95
C ILE A 30 -3.36 14.28 4.27
N ILE A 31 -3.19 12.96 4.33
CA ILE A 31 -2.82 12.25 5.56
C ILE A 31 -1.37 12.56 5.96
N LYS A 32 -1.15 12.78 7.27
CA LYS A 32 0.19 12.81 7.88
C LYS A 32 0.87 11.46 7.69
N LYS A 33 1.96 11.43 6.91
CA LYS A 33 2.76 10.22 6.72
C LYS A 33 3.53 9.91 7.99
N ASN A 34 3.33 8.70 8.53
CA ASN A 34 4.25 8.11 9.49
C ASN A 34 5.21 7.22 8.71
N TYR A 35 6.46 7.67 8.55
CA TYR A 35 7.45 6.92 7.78
C TYR A 35 7.92 5.72 8.60
N TYR A 36 7.60 4.52 8.11
CA TYR A 36 8.19 3.30 8.65
C TYR A 36 9.70 3.31 8.42
N LEU A 37 10.46 2.86 9.40
CA LEU A 37 11.89 2.60 9.29
C LEU A 37 12.13 1.31 8.47
N LEU A 38 11.67 1.27 7.22
CA LEU A 38 11.95 0.17 6.29
C LEU A 38 13.45 -0.19 6.20
N PRO A 39 14.39 0.77 6.22
CA PRO A 39 15.82 0.46 6.30
C PRO A 39 16.21 -0.34 7.56
N PHE A 40 15.47 -0.17 8.66
CA PHE A 40 15.70 -0.91 9.89
C PHE A 40 15.35 -2.39 9.75
N ILE A 41 14.33 -2.73 8.95
CA ILE A 41 13.98 -4.14 8.66
C ILE A 41 15.09 -4.82 7.87
N ILE A 42 15.71 -4.11 6.91
CA ILE A 42 16.86 -4.64 6.14
C ILE A 42 18.03 -4.90 7.08
N LYS A 43 18.36 -3.94 7.94
CA LYS A 43 19.42 -4.08 8.94
C LYS A 43 19.16 -5.23 9.93
N LEU A 44 17.92 -5.40 10.39
CA LEU A 44 17.52 -6.53 11.24
C LEU A 44 17.68 -7.87 10.51
N LYS A 45 17.31 -7.93 9.23
CA LYS A 45 17.51 -9.11 8.39
C LYS A 45 18.99 -9.44 8.27
N GLU A 46 19.84 -8.46 7.96
CA GLU A 46 21.29 -8.68 7.88
C GLU A 46 21.90 -9.19 9.18
N ILE A 47 21.42 -8.72 10.33
CA ILE A 47 21.86 -9.21 11.64
C ILE A 47 21.37 -10.64 11.89
N LEU A 48 20.11 -10.94 11.55
CA LEU A 48 19.48 -12.24 11.82
C LEU A 48 20.02 -13.37 10.93
N TYR A 49 20.39 -13.07 9.70
CA TYR A 49 20.91 -14.04 8.71
C TYR A 49 22.43 -13.97 8.55
N LYS A 50 23.15 -13.32 9.49
CA LYS A 50 24.62 -13.30 9.56
C LYS A 50 25.19 -14.58 10.20
N THR A 51 24.57 -15.73 9.91
CA THR A 51 25.04 -17.06 10.30
C THR A 51 25.79 -17.71 9.16
#